data_AF-A0A3B9HLF2-F1
#
_entry.id   AF-A0A3B9HLF2-F1
#
_cell.length_a   1.000
_cell.length_b   1.000
_cell.length_c   1.000
_cell.angle_alpha   90.00
_cell.angle_beta   90.00
_cell.angle_gamma   90.00
#
_symmetry.space_group_name_H-M   'P 1'
#
loop_
_entity.id
_entity.type
_entity.pdbx_description
1 polymer ?
#
loop_
_entity_poly.entity_id
_entity_poly.type
_entity_poly.pdbx_seq_one_letter_code
_entity_poly.pdbx_strand_id
1 'polypeptide(L)' 'MKRQELADTIKSHRNFLCVGLDTDLQKVPQKFLKEKYPLFAFNKEIIDATRDHCVAYKPNVAFYEAYGSKG' A
#
# COMPACT_ATOMS: atom_id res chain seq x y z
N MET A 1 -6.97 -9.55 -9.95
CA MET A 1 -7.67 -10.41 -9.01
C MET A 1 -9.09 -10.61 -9.49
N LYS A 2 -9.53 -11.87 -9.61
CA LYS A 2 -10.93 -12.21 -9.93
C LYS A 2 -11.75 -12.22 -8.63
N ARG A 3 -13.07 -12.01 -8.72
CA ARG A 3 -13.98 -11.97 -7.55
C ARG A 3 -13.85 -13.22 -6.67
N GLN A 4 -13.67 -14.38 -7.28
CA GLN A 4 -13.53 -15.66 -6.58
C GLN A 4 -12.25 -15.71 -5.73
N GLU A 5 -11.12 -15.29 -6.30
CA GLU A 5 -9.82 -15.23 -5.59
C GLU A 5 -9.93 -14.35 -4.34
N LEU A 6 -10.58 -13.18 -4.43
CA LEU A 6 -10.83 -12.33 -3.26
C LEU A 6 -11.67 -13.03 -2.19
N ALA A 7 -12.76 -13.68 -2.61
CA ALA A 7 -13.65 -14.37 -1.69
C ALA A 7 -12.92 -15.51 -0.96
N ASP A 8 -12.03 -16.22 -1.65
CA ASP A 8 -11.24 -17.30 -1.07
C ASP A 8 -10.16 -16.77 -0.11
N THR A 9 -9.49 -15.66 -0.44
CA THR A 9 -8.56 -14.97 0.46
C THR A 9 -9.27 -14.47 1.73
N ILE A 10 -10.45 -13.86 1.60
CA ILE A 10 -11.27 -13.41 2.75
C ILE A 10 -11.62 -14.58 3.67
N LYS A 11 -12.04 -15.71 3.11
CA LYS A 11 -12.36 -16.91 3.91
C LYS A 11 -11.12 -17.47 4.62
N SER A 12 -9.97 -17.48 3.94
CA SER A 12 -8.70 -17.95 4.50
C SER A 12 -8.20 -17.05 5.64
N HIS A 13 -8.18 -15.74 5.44
CA HIS A 13 -7.70 -14.75 6.41
C HIS A 13 -8.74 -14.40 7.49
N ARG A 14 -10.00 -14.82 7.31
CA ARG A 14 -11.15 -14.57 8.20
C ARG A 14 -11.35 -13.10 8.54
N ASN A 15 -11.04 -12.22 7.60
CA ASN A 15 -11.25 -10.80 7.75
C ASN A 15 -11.51 -10.14 6.38
N PHE A 16 -11.91 -8.87 6.42
CA PHE A 16 -12.20 -8.04 5.25
C PHE A 16 -11.25 -6.84 5.16
N LEU A 17 -10.10 -6.89 5.85
CA LEU A 17 -9.21 -5.75 6.00
C LEU A 17 -8.60 -5.39 4.64
N CYS A 18 -8.86 -4.17 4.21
CA CYS A 18 -8.22 -3.53 3.07
C CYS A 18 -7.32 -2.40 3.59
N VAL A 19 -6.03 -2.46 3.27
CA VAL A 19 -5.06 -1.45 3.69
C VAL A 19 -4.96 -0.36 2.63
N GLY A 20 -5.15 0.90 3.03
CA GLY A 20 -4.96 2.05 2.14
C GLY A 20 -3.48 2.34 1.92
N LEU A 21 -3.10 2.68 0.69
CA LEU A 21 -1.78 3.20 0.35
C LEU A 21 -1.95 4.62 -0.19
N ASP A 22 -2.04 5.56 0.75
CA ASP A 22 -2.44 6.95 0.54
C ASP A 22 -1.27 7.86 1.00
N THR A 23 -0.11 7.71 0.36
CA THR A 23 1.16 8.22 0.87
C THR A 23 1.41 9.69 0.54
N ASP A 24 1.45 10.51 1.58
CA ASP A 24 1.86 11.92 1.55
C ASP A 24 3.34 12.02 1.97
N LEU A 25 4.23 12.43 1.05
CA LEU A 25 5.68 12.54 1.33
C LEU A 25 6.00 13.47 2.50
N GLN A 26 5.14 14.44 2.83
CA GLN A 26 5.36 15.32 3.98
C GLN A 26 5.20 14.61 5.32
N LYS A 27 4.48 13.48 5.34
CA LYS A 27 4.22 12.65 6.53
C LYS A 27 5.10 11.40 6.57
N VAL A 28 5.89 11.15 5.53
CA VAL A 28 6.78 9.99 5.45
C VAL A 28 7.96 10.18 6.40
N PRO A 29 8.32 9.17 7.21
CA PRO A 29 9.49 9.24 8.09
C PRO A 29 10.79 9.54 7.35
N GLN A 30 11.66 10.36 7.95
CA GLN A 30 12.91 10.84 7.35
C GLN A 30 13.83 9.72 6.81
N LYS A 31 13.77 8.52 7.41
CA LYS A 31 14.55 7.35 6.95
C LYS A 31 14.27 6.99 5.49
N PHE A 32 13.03 7.13 5.03
CA PHE A 32 12.63 6.80 3.66
C PHE A 32 12.88 7.93 2.67
N LEU A 33 12.93 9.19 3.12
CA LEU A 33 13.18 10.36 2.25
C LEU A 33 14.59 10.35 1.62
N LYS A 34 15.51 9.56 2.16
CA LYS A 34 16.87 9.37 1.64
C LYS A 34 16.96 8.28 0.56
N GLU A 35 15.91 7.49 0.38
CA GLU A 35 15.87 6.42 -0.62
C GLU A 35 15.79 6.98 -2.03
N LYS A 36 16.24 6.20 -3.01
CA LYS A 36 16.13 6.56 -4.43
C LYS A 36 14.67 6.78 -4.86
N TYR A 37 13.75 6.00 -4.26
CA TYR A 37 12.32 6.05 -4.51
C TYR A 37 11.55 6.05 -3.17
N PRO A 38 11.41 7.22 -2.51
CA PRO A 38 10.84 7.31 -1.15
C PRO A 38 9.40 6.78 -1.05
N LEU A 39 8.54 7.12 -2.02
CA LEU A 39 7.15 6.63 -2.09
C LEU A 39 7.09 5.10 -2.13
N PHE A 40 7.91 4.50 -2.98
CA PHE A 40 8.00 3.04 -3.12
C PHE A 40 8.52 2.40 -1.83
N ALA A 41 9.62 2.91 -1.28
CA ALA A 41 10.24 2.34 -0.09
C ALA A 41 9.28 2.36 1.12
N PHE A 42 8.55 3.47 1.30
CA PHE A 42 7.58 3.58 2.37
C PHE A 42 6.36 2.65 2.18
N ASN A 43 5.78 2.63 0.98
CA ASN A 43 4.65 1.73 0.68
C ASN A 43 5.04 0.25 0.82
N LYS A 44 6.27 -0.11 0.41
CA LYS A 44 6.78 -1.46 0.56
C LYS A 44 6.85 -1.87 2.04
N GLU A 45 7.31 -0.99 2.92
CA GLU A 45 7.34 -1.27 4.36
C GLU A 45 5.93 -1.52 4.91
N ILE A 46 4.94 -0.72 4.48
CA ILE A 46 3.53 -0.93 4.86
C ILE A 46 3.04 -2.30 4.37
N ILE A 47 3.32 -2.65 3.12
CA ILE A 47 2.90 -3.93 2.54
C ILE A 47 3.55 -5.10 3.28
N ASP A 48 4.87 -5.05 3.51
CA ASP A 48 5.60 -6.12 4.19
C ASP A 48 5.10 -6.31 5.62
N ALA A 49 4.76 -5.22 6.32
CA ALA A 49 4.24 -5.27 7.68
C ALA A 49 2.76 -5.72 7.78
N THR A 50 1.97 -5.63 6.69
CA THR A 50 0.51 -5.83 6.77
C THR A 50 -0.04 -6.96 5.88
N ARG A 51 0.77 -7.53 4.98
CA ARG A 51 0.34 -8.58 4.02
C ARG A 51 -0.29 -9.81 4.68
N ASP A 52 0.17 -10.19 5.87
CA ASP A 52 -0.34 -11.37 6.58
C ASP A 52 -1.69 -11.08 7.28
N HIS A 53 -2.08 -9.81 7.35
CA HIS A 53 -3.27 -9.34 8.07
C HIS A 53 -4.38 -8.83 7.15
N CYS A 54 -4.06 -8.43 5.93
CA CYS A 54 -5.04 -7.87 4.99
C CYS A 54 -5.37 -8.82 3.83
N VAL A 55 -6.50 -8.56 3.18
CA VAL A 55 -6.93 -9.29 1.97
C VAL A 55 -6.73 -8.47 0.69
N ALA A 56 -6.51 -7.17 0.84
CA ALA A 56 -6.35 -6.25 -0.28
C ALA A 56 -5.58 -4.98 0.12
N TYR A 57 -4.99 -4.33 -0.88
CA TYR A 57 -4.47 -2.97 -0.80
C TYR A 57 -5.23 -2.06 -1.74
N LYS A 58 -5.49 -0.82 -1.30
CA LYS A 58 -6.18 0.20 -2.08
C LYS A 58 -5.28 1.44 -2.21
N PRO A 59 -4.40 1.50 -3.22
CA PRO A 59 -3.66 2.72 -3.52
C PRO A 59 -4.63 3.82 -3.97
N ASN A 60 -4.48 5.02 -3.41
CA ASN A 60 -5.20 6.18 -3.89
C ASN A 60 -4.32 6.98 -4.86
N VAL A 61 -4.65 6.88 -6.14
CA VAL A 61 -3.87 7.40 -7.27
C VAL A 61 -3.55 8.89 -7.14
N ALA A 62 -4.42 9.70 -6.52
CA ALA A 62 -4.20 11.14 -6.34
C ALA A 62 -2.92 11.46 -5.54
N PHE A 63 -2.55 10.60 -4.58
CA PHE A 63 -1.32 10.77 -3.80
C PHE A 63 -0.04 10.52 -4.61
N TYR A 64 -0.14 9.80 -5.72
CA TYR A 64 0.98 9.47 -6.60
C TYR A 64 1.06 10.46 -7.76
N GLU A 65 -0.08 10.75 -8.39
CA GLU A 65 -0.19 11.73 -9.50
C GLU A 65 0.30 13.12 -9.11
N ALA A 66 0.15 13.51 -7.83
CA ALA A 66 0.68 14.77 -7.30
C ALA A 66 2.20 14.95 -7.52
N TYR A 67 2.95 13.88 -7.78
CA TYR A 67 4.39 13.88 -8.04
C TYR A 67 4.77 13.66 -9.51
N GLY A 68 3.79 13.69 -10.43
CA GLY A 68 4.00 13.49 -11.87
C GLY A 68 4.56 12.10 -12.19
N SER A 69 5.49 12.01 -13.14
CA SER A 69 6.09 10.73 -13.57
C SER A 69 6.98 10.06 -12.51
N LYS A 70 7.23 10.72 -11.38
CA LYS A 70 7.96 10.16 -10.23
C LYS A 70 7.05 9.48 -9.22
N GLY A 71 5.73 9.64 -9.37
CA GLY A 71 4.69 8.99 -8.56
C GLY A 71 4.62 7.50 -8.78
#